data_AF-A0A918L5H7-F1
#
_entry.id   AF-A0A918L5H7-F1
#
_cell.length_a   1.000
_cell.length_b   1.000
_cell.length_c   1.000
_cell.angle_alpha   90.00
_cell.angle_beta   90.00
_cell.angle_gamma   90.00
#
_symmetry.space_group_name_H-M   'P 1'
#
loop_
_entity.id
_entity.type
_entity.pdbx_description
1 polymer ?
#
loop_
_entity_poly.entity_id
_entity_poly.type
_entity_poly.pdbx_seq_one_letter_code
_entity_poly.pdbx_strand_id
1 'polypeptide(L)'
;MSTATSTITEPTPALAEPPRERHRARAVLALARFEARELLLQVPVLLTFALYLGYVALRLMGRDGMDDYPVLNTVDRQTQTEPLLFAVAVFICCNAAALRSRKSNTVRQFDVLAMEPWRRILAHVLSVIPYAALTALVVAGEFGLEALKPGAIGHGSVGELAVGPLTVLLAGVMGVLLATLLPSSFVPILATIPLYLLFVVASAAEDEGSRQGWLSPVLFVARSGGDPVPSDLLGRPAGWHAVYAAGVCAVLVCVALLRSGGRTRAVKAAAVLGLAVTAAGAAGQLSCDTKGLEAARRTAFDTPQKVQSCARHGRSTYCSFDEWSGVRSDWAEVVDRVQSAAGGTAAQAGLTVRQRIYIGDQVEVDGALDPSTTPGEVTVGTRWGGNRVPEFAVGAATVLVGGSEDMTTQETCDDARPVTVMWLVLSTDPTPMATFRNMRLGDSVSGPDEVLAPTNGLSLTGPQTTVIRELLERPRAVMTARVKAHWAQLTSASTTTAQAAALLGVKAPEEAVKCEE
;
A
#
# COMPACT_ATOMS: atom_id res chain seq x y z
N MET A 1 -33.53 -13.50 -96.18
CA MET A 1 -32.64 -13.90 -95.07
C MET A 1 -32.42 -12.66 -94.21
N SER A 2 -33.14 -12.54 -93.10
CA SER A 2 -32.92 -11.47 -92.10
C SER A 2 -32.20 -12.07 -90.91
N THR A 3 -30.98 -11.61 -90.66
CA THR A 3 -30.19 -11.95 -89.47
C THR A 3 -30.65 -11.08 -88.31
N ALA A 4 -31.36 -11.67 -87.35
CA ALA A 4 -31.73 -11.03 -86.10
C ALA A 4 -30.55 -11.10 -85.12
N THR A 5 -29.96 -9.94 -84.82
CA THR A 5 -28.95 -9.78 -83.77
C THR A 5 -29.65 -9.78 -82.41
N SER A 6 -29.57 -10.90 -81.68
CA SER A 6 -30.08 -11.00 -80.32
C SER A 6 -29.19 -10.19 -79.38
N THR A 7 -29.67 -9.03 -78.93
CA THR A 7 -29.02 -8.22 -77.90
C THR A 7 -29.30 -8.85 -76.55
N ILE A 8 -28.30 -9.47 -75.93
CA ILE A 8 -28.37 -9.95 -74.55
C ILE A 8 -28.25 -8.71 -73.65
N THR A 9 -29.37 -8.31 -73.04
CA THR A 9 -29.38 -7.28 -71.99
C THR A 9 -28.87 -7.92 -70.70
N GLU A 10 -27.61 -7.69 -70.38
CA GLU A 10 -27.04 -8.07 -69.08
C GLU A 10 -27.70 -7.20 -67.99
N PRO A 11 -28.37 -7.78 -66.97
CA PRO A 11 -29.01 -7.01 -65.93
C PRO A 11 -27.94 -6.28 -65.11
N THR A 12 -28.10 -4.97 -64.97
CA THR A 12 -27.27 -4.14 -64.10
C THR A 12 -27.23 -4.77 -62.69
N PRO A 13 -26.05 -5.08 -62.12
CA PRO A 13 -25.97 -5.69 -60.80
C PRO A 13 -26.68 -4.78 -59.79
N ALA A 14 -27.68 -5.33 -59.10
CA ALA A 14 -28.40 -4.63 -58.05
C ALA A 14 -27.40 -4.13 -57.01
N LEU A 15 -27.43 -2.82 -56.73
CA LEU A 15 -26.68 -2.21 -55.64
C LEU A 15 -26.99 -2.99 -54.36
N ALA A 16 -25.98 -3.68 -53.83
CA ALA A 16 -26.09 -4.46 -52.61
C ALA A 16 -26.68 -3.59 -51.49
N GLU A 17 -27.76 -4.09 -50.88
CA GLU A 17 -28.44 -3.44 -49.77
C GLU A 17 -27.41 -3.12 -48.66
N PRO A 18 -27.39 -1.89 -48.11
CA PRO A 18 -26.38 -1.53 -47.12
C PRO A 18 -26.45 -2.48 -45.93
N PRO A 19 -25.32 -3.06 -45.48
CA PRO A 19 -25.34 -4.10 -44.47
C PRO A 19 -26.00 -3.61 -43.18
N ARG A 20 -26.95 -4.39 -42.66
CA ARG A 20 -27.73 -4.10 -41.44
C ARG A 20 -26.81 -3.80 -40.24
N GLU A 21 -27.17 -2.84 -39.39
CA GLU A 21 -26.34 -2.38 -38.25
C GLU A 21 -25.85 -3.51 -37.33
N ARG A 22 -26.67 -4.55 -37.12
CA ARG A 22 -26.32 -5.74 -36.32
C ARG A 22 -25.12 -6.51 -36.88
N HIS A 23 -24.94 -6.55 -38.20
CA HIS A 23 -23.78 -7.17 -38.84
C HIS A 23 -22.52 -6.32 -38.67
N ARG A 24 -22.66 -4.99 -38.64
CA ARG A 24 -21.55 -4.05 -38.42
C ARG A 24 -21.00 -4.13 -36.99
N ALA A 25 -21.87 -4.23 -35.97
CA ALA A 25 -21.44 -4.39 -34.58
C ALA A 25 -20.71 -5.72 -34.34
N ARG A 26 -21.20 -6.82 -34.93
CA ARG A 26 -20.53 -8.12 -34.86
C ARG A 26 -19.14 -8.10 -35.49
N ALA A 27 -18.96 -7.41 -36.61
CA ALA A 27 -17.65 -7.28 -37.25
C ALA A 27 -16.65 -6.52 -36.36
N VAL A 28 -17.07 -5.46 -35.68
CA VAL A 28 -16.23 -4.73 -34.71
C VAL A 28 -15.82 -5.62 -33.54
N LEU A 29 -16.77 -6.37 -32.96
CA LEU A 29 -16.47 -7.28 -31.86
C LEU A 29 -15.58 -8.46 -32.27
N ALA A 30 -15.77 -8.99 -33.48
CA ALA A 30 -14.92 -10.04 -34.02
C ALA A 30 -13.48 -9.54 -34.21
N LEU A 31 -13.31 -8.34 -34.75
CA LEU A 31 -12.00 -7.71 -34.88
C LEU A 31 -11.38 -7.41 -33.50
N ALA A 32 -12.16 -6.88 -32.55
CA ALA A 32 -11.68 -6.62 -31.19
C ALA A 32 -11.20 -7.92 -30.50
N ARG A 33 -11.95 -9.02 -30.66
CA ARG A 33 -11.56 -10.33 -30.14
C ARG A 33 -10.28 -10.87 -30.81
N PHE A 34 -10.17 -10.69 -32.13
CA PHE A 34 -8.96 -11.06 -32.87
C PHE A 34 -7.74 -10.26 -32.36
N GLU A 35 -7.85 -8.94 -32.27
CA GLU A 35 -6.76 -8.09 -31.80
C GLU A 35 -6.40 -8.34 -30.34
N ALA A 36 -7.39 -8.58 -29.48
CA ALA A 36 -7.13 -8.99 -28.08
C ALA A 36 -6.38 -10.32 -28.02
N ARG A 37 -6.71 -11.28 -28.88
CA ARG A 37 -5.95 -12.55 -28.93
C ARG A 37 -4.53 -12.34 -29.44
N GLU A 38 -4.35 -11.55 -30.50
CA GLU A 38 -3.04 -11.25 -31.07
C GLU A 38 -2.14 -10.48 -30.09
N LEU A 39 -2.70 -9.53 -29.35
CA LEU A 39 -2.01 -8.80 -28.28
C LEU A 39 -1.56 -9.75 -27.17
N LEU A 40 -2.38 -10.75 -26.81
CA LEU A 40 -2.08 -11.70 -25.75
C LEU A 40 -0.92 -12.62 -26.15
N LEU A 41 -0.72 -12.84 -27.44
CA LEU A 41 0.39 -13.65 -27.96
C LEU A 41 1.69 -12.87 -28.14
N GLN A 42 1.69 -11.56 -27.89
CA GLN A 42 2.92 -10.76 -27.96
C GLN A 42 3.82 -11.09 -26.76
N VAL A 43 5.09 -11.40 -27.05
CA VAL A 43 6.10 -11.72 -26.02
C VAL A 43 6.17 -10.65 -24.91
N PRO A 44 6.20 -9.34 -25.19
CA PRO A 44 6.21 -8.32 -24.13
C PRO A 44 5.00 -8.39 -23.19
N VAL A 45 3.80 -8.63 -23.72
CA VAL A 45 2.56 -8.72 -22.92
C VAL A 45 2.60 -9.95 -22.03
N LEU A 46 2.96 -11.12 -22.56
CA LEU A 46 3.06 -12.35 -21.79
C LEU A 46 4.12 -12.25 -20.69
N LEU A 47 5.31 -11.76 -21.05
CA LEU A 47 6.43 -11.65 -20.12
C LEU A 47 6.12 -10.67 -18.98
N THR A 48 5.63 -9.47 -19.29
CA THR A 48 5.31 -8.47 -18.26
C THR A 48 4.12 -8.87 -17.40
N PHE A 49 3.12 -9.56 -17.97
CA PHE A 49 2.02 -10.12 -17.19
C PHE A 49 2.48 -11.25 -16.27
N ALA A 50 3.34 -12.15 -16.75
CA ALA A 50 3.92 -13.22 -15.94
C ALA A 50 4.81 -12.64 -14.81
N LEU A 51 5.58 -11.59 -15.09
CA LEU A 51 6.35 -10.87 -14.08
C LEU A 51 5.45 -10.19 -13.05
N TYR A 52 4.35 -9.57 -13.48
CA TYR A 52 3.36 -8.98 -12.57
C TYR A 52 2.75 -10.05 -11.66
N LEU A 53 2.26 -11.16 -12.21
CA LEU A 53 1.73 -12.27 -11.41
C LEU A 53 2.78 -12.89 -10.49
N GLY A 54 4.01 -13.05 -10.99
CA GLY A 54 5.13 -13.57 -10.22
C GLY A 54 5.49 -12.66 -9.05
N TYR A 55 5.49 -11.34 -9.26
CA TYR A 55 5.73 -10.34 -8.22
C TYR A 55 4.64 -10.40 -7.14
N VAL A 56 3.36 -10.38 -7.54
CA VAL A 56 2.22 -10.51 -6.61
C VAL A 56 2.31 -11.82 -5.84
N ALA A 57 2.58 -12.94 -6.51
CA ALA A 57 2.72 -14.25 -5.84
C ALA A 57 3.90 -14.28 -4.86
N LEU A 58 5.06 -13.75 -5.23
CA LEU A 58 6.22 -13.66 -4.34
C LEU A 58 5.93 -12.80 -3.12
N ARG A 59 5.25 -11.67 -3.29
CA ARG A 59 4.84 -10.78 -2.21
C ARG A 59 3.86 -11.46 -1.26
N LEU A 60 2.82 -12.10 -1.79
CA LEU A 60 1.84 -12.86 -0.98
C LEU A 60 2.47 -14.05 -0.25
N MET A 61 3.56 -14.61 -0.77
CA MET A 61 4.35 -15.65 -0.11
C MET A 61 5.36 -15.10 0.90
N GLY A 62 5.76 -13.84 0.75
CA GLY A 62 6.65 -13.14 1.66
C GLY A 62 5.95 -12.91 3.01
N ARG A 63 6.68 -13.19 4.09
CA ARG A 63 6.31 -12.71 5.42
C ARG A 63 7.24 -11.56 5.71
N ASP A 64 6.73 -10.34 5.75
CA ASP A 64 7.55 -9.16 6.05
C ASP A 64 8.14 -9.22 7.47
N GLY A 65 7.65 -10.11 8.34
CA GLY A 65 8.24 -10.44 9.64
C GLY A 65 8.15 -9.31 10.68
N MET A 66 7.95 -8.09 10.21
CA MET A 66 7.75 -6.89 11.01
C MET A 66 6.31 -6.75 11.44
N ASP A 67 5.34 -6.95 10.56
CA ASP A 67 3.90 -6.93 10.80
C ASP A 67 3.21 -8.13 10.12
N ASP A 68 2.32 -8.81 10.86
CA ASP A 68 1.60 -9.99 10.34
C ASP A 68 0.20 -9.63 9.84
N TYR A 69 -0.32 -8.46 10.23
CA TYR A 69 -1.70 -8.05 9.99
C TYR A 69 -1.77 -6.89 8.98
N PRO A 70 -2.35 -7.11 7.78
CA PRO A 70 -2.39 -6.09 6.76
C PRO A 70 -3.37 -4.96 7.11
N VAL A 71 -2.97 -3.72 6.82
CA VAL A 71 -3.80 -2.53 6.92
C VAL A 71 -4.41 -2.24 5.55
N LEU A 72 -5.73 -2.44 5.41
CA LEU A 72 -6.37 -2.62 4.09
C LEU A 72 -6.38 -1.37 3.19
N ASN A 73 -6.40 -0.17 3.77
CA ASN A 73 -6.25 1.10 3.04
C ASN A 73 -4.79 1.39 2.61
N THR A 74 -3.82 0.61 3.08
CA THR A 74 -2.46 0.62 2.53
C THR A 74 -2.35 -0.40 1.41
N VAL A 75 -2.94 -1.59 1.60
CA VAL A 75 -2.96 -2.66 0.60
C VAL A 75 -3.62 -2.21 -0.71
N ASP A 76 -4.81 -1.60 -0.65
CA ASP A 76 -5.51 -1.16 -1.86
C ASP A 76 -4.72 -0.11 -2.69
N ARG A 77 -4.03 0.81 -2.02
CA ARG A 77 -3.16 1.83 -2.63
C ARG A 77 -1.92 1.23 -3.25
N GLN A 78 -1.38 0.18 -2.64
CA GLN A 78 -0.21 -0.51 -3.19
C GLN A 78 -0.52 -1.15 -4.55
N THR A 79 -1.75 -1.64 -4.77
CA THR A 79 -2.16 -2.26 -6.05
C THR A 79 -2.11 -1.32 -7.27
N GLN A 80 -1.94 -0.01 -7.06
CA GLN A 80 -1.95 0.99 -8.15
C GLN A 80 -0.67 1.01 -8.97
N THR A 81 0.48 0.76 -8.33
CA THR A 81 1.80 0.89 -8.97
C THR A 81 2.28 -0.43 -9.57
N GLU A 82 1.80 -1.56 -9.06
CA GLU A 82 2.23 -2.89 -9.51
C GLU A 82 1.99 -3.19 -11.01
N PRO A 83 0.84 -2.82 -11.62
CA PRO A 83 0.59 -3.15 -13.03
C PRO A 83 1.29 -2.19 -14.00
N LEU A 84 2.12 -1.24 -13.55
CA LEU A 84 2.71 -0.20 -14.42
C LEU A 84 3.56 -0.78 -15.54
N LEU A 85 4.42 -1.76 -15.24
CA LEU A 85 5.26 -2.41 -16.27
C LEU A 85 4.40 -3.12 -17.32
N PHE A 86 3.32 -3.76 -16.88
CA PHE A 86 2.36 -4.40 -17.76
C PHE A 86 1.58 -3.38 -18.60
N ALA A 87 1.18 -2.25 -18.01
CA ALA A 87 0.53 -1.15 -18.71
C ALA A 87 1.41 -0.59 -19.84
N VAL A 88 2.73 -0.47 -19.62
CA VAL A 88 3.69 -0.05 -20.64
C VAL A 88 3.73 -1.03 -21.82
N ALA A 89 3.75 -2.34 -21.55
CA ALA A 89 3.70 -3.35 -22.61
C ALA A 89 2.39 -3.26 -23.42
N VAL A 90 1.26 -3.09 -22.74
CA VAL A 90 -0.05 -2.89 -23.39
C VAL A 90 -0.06 -1.63 -24.26
N PHE A 91 0.49 -0.51 -23.78
CA PHE A 91 0.63 0.72 -24.56
C PHE A 91 1.40 0.50 -25.87
N ILE A 92 2.60 -0.11 -25.77
CA ILE A 92 3.48 -0.35 -26.93
C ILE A 92 2.80 -1.29 -27.93
N CYS A 93 2.26 -2.42 -27.45
CA CYS A 93 1.65 -3.43 -28.30
C CYS A 93 0.34 -2.95 -28.95
N CYS A 94 -0.49 -2.18 -28.24
CA CYS A 94 -1.71 -1.59 -28.81
C CYS A 94 -1.39 -0.58 -29.91
N ASN A 95 -0.37 0.26 -29.72
CA ASN A 95 0.07 1.17 -30.77
C ASN A 95 0.58 0.41 -32.01
N ALA A 96 1.44 -0.59 -31.80
CA ALA A 96 1.97 -1.42 -32.87
C ALA A 96 0.86 -2.15 -33.64
N ALA A 97 -0.16 -2.68 -32.94
CA ALA A 97 -1.33 -3.32 -33.53
C ALA A 97 -2.14 -2.34 -34.39
N ALA A 98 -2.42 -1.13 -33.88
CA ALA A 98 -3.14 -0.09 -34.60
C ALA A 98 -2.37 0.45 -35.83
N LEU A 99 -1.03 0.38 -35.82
CA LEU A 99 -0.18 0.72 -36.97
C LEU A 99 0.08 -0.46 -37.92
N ARG A 100 -0.31 -1.70 -37.57
CA ARG A 100 0.04 -2.92 -38.32
C ARG A 100 -0.34 -2.83 -39.80
N SER A 101 -1.56 -2.37 -40.11
CA SER A 101 -2.01 -2.25 -41.50
C SER A 101 -1.21 -1.23 -42.31
N ARG A 102 -0.70 -0.17 -41.67
CA ARG A 102 0.20 0.81 -42.30
C ARG A 102 1.58 0.21 -42.54
N LYS A 103 2.14 -0.48 -41.54
CA LYS A 103 3.45 -1.14 -41.64
C LYS A 103 3.50 -2.18 -42.76
N SER A 104 2.43 -2.97 -42.92
CA SER A 104 2.35 -3.99 -43.95
C SER A 104 1.84 -3.49 -45.31
N ASN A 105 1.65 -2.17 -45.49
CA ASN A 105 1.07 -1.56 -46.70
C ASN A 105 -0.30 -2.14 -47.12
N THR A 106 -1.05 -2.72 -46.17
CA THR A 106 -2.36 -3.34 -46.43
C THR A 106 -3.52 -2.36 -46.32
N VAL A 107 -3.25 -1.08 -46.02
CA VAL A 107 -4.29 -0.03 -45.90
C VAL A 107 -5.22 0.00 -47.11
N ARG A 108 -4.66 -0.02 -48.33
CA ARG A 108 -5.44 0.00 -49.59
C ARG A 108 -6.34 -1.22 -49.75
N GLN A 109 -5.95 -2.38 -49.20
CA GLN A 109 -6.78 -3.58 -49.22
C GLN A 109 -7.94 -3.47 -48.20
N PHE A 110 -7.69 -2.82 -47.06
CA PHE A 110 -8.74 -2.50 -46.09
C PHE A 110 -9.68 -1.37 -46.52
N ASP A 111 -9.24 -0.47 -47.40
CA ASP A 111 -10.08 0.60 -47.95
C ASP A 111 -11.17 0.07 -48.90
N VAL A 112 -10.99 -1.15 -49.43
CA VAL A 112 -11.99 -1.88 -50.24
C VAL A 112 -12.92 -2.73 -49.35
N LEU A 113 -12.56 -2.97 -48.08
CA LEU A 113 -13.37 -3.75 -47.14
C LEU A 113 -14.47 -2.90 -46.48
N ALA A 114 -15.58 -3.54 -46.10
CA ALA A 114 -16.82 -2.89 -45.64
C ALA A 114 -16.75 -2.17 -44.27
N MET A 115 -15.57 -2.02 -43.65
CA MET A 115 -15.44 -1.44 -42.30
C MET A 115 -14.81 -0.04 -42.31
N GLU A 116 -15.63 0.94 -41.93
CA GLU A 116 -15.22 2.35 -41.78
C GLU A 116 -14.00 2.49 -40.84
N PRO A 117 -13.06 3.42 -41.11
CA PRO A 117 -11.82 3.56 -40.33
C PRO A 117 -12.01 3.75 -38.81
N TRP A 118 -13.00 4.53 -38.38
CA TRP A 118 -13.28 4.73 -36.96
C TRP A 118 -13.79 3.46 -36.26
N ARG A 119 -14.46 2.55 -36.97
CA ARG A 119 -14.94 1.28 -36.41
C ARG A 119 -13.80 0.30 -36.14
N ARG A 120 -12.76 0.36 -36.96
CA ARG A 120 -11.51 -0.38 -36.75
C ARG A 120 -10.74 0.17 -35.55
N ILE A 121 -10.68 1.49 -35.38
CA ILE A 121 -10.12 2.09 -34.15
C ILE A 121 -10.94 1.70 -32.92
N LEU A 122 -12.26 1.70 -33.02
CA LEU A 122 -13.12 1.21 -31.93
C LEU A 122 -12.80 -0.25 -31.57
N ALA A 123 -12.55 -1.10 -32.57
CA ALA A 123 -12.15 -2.49 -32.31
C ALA A 123 -10.81 -2.59 -31.55
N HIS A 124 -9.80 -1.79 -31.91
CA HIS A 124 -8.52 -1.73 -31.19
C HIS A 124 -8.66 -1.19 -29.76
N VAL A 125 -9.57 -0.22 -29.53
CA VAL A 125 -9.89 0.24 -28.17
C VAL A 125 -10.56 -0.88 -27.36
N LEU A 126 -11.55 -1.56 -27.94
CA LEU A 126 -12.26 -2.65 -27.27
C LEU A 126 -11.35 -3.85 -26.98
N SER A 127 -10.28 -4.07 -27.75
CA SER A 127 -9.30 -5.12 -27.47
C SER A 127 -8.47 -4.88 -26.20
N VAL A 128 -8.48 -3.67 -25.63
CA VAL A 128 -7.79 -3.35 -24.36
C VAL A 128 -8.58 -3.82 -23.14
N ILE A 129 -9.91 -3.86 -23.22
CA ILE A 129 -10.81 -4.16 -22.09
C ILE A 129 -10.46 -5.48 -21.39
N PRO A 130 -10.17 -6.60 -22.08
CA PRO A 130 -9.78 -7.84 -21.42
C PRO A 130 -8.55 -7.70 -20.52
N TYR A 131 -7.59 -6.84 -20.85
CA TYR A 131 -6.38 -6.64 -20.04
C TYR A 131 -6.66 -5.83 -18.79
N ALA A 132 -7.46 -4.77 -18.90
CA ALA A 132 -7.93 -4.03 -17.73
C ALA A 132 -8.76 -4.95 -16.81
N ALA A 133 -9.59 -5.84 -17.38
CA ALA A 133 -10.34 -6.83 -16.61
C ALA A 133 -9.43 -7.87 -15.95
N LEU A 134 -8.39 -8.36 -16.63
CA LEU A 134 -7.39 -9.26 -16.04
C LEU A 134 -6.67 -8.59 -14.87
N THR A 135 -6.25 -7.33 -15.03
CA THR A 135 -5.66 -6.56 -13.92
C THR A 135 -6.64 -6.41 -12.77
N ALA A 136 -7.92 -6.11 -13.05
CA ALA A 136 -8.93 -6.02 -11.99
C ALA A 136 -9.14 -7.35 -11.24
N LEU A 137 -9.03 -8.49 -11.92
CA LEU A 137 -9.09 -9.81 -11.29
C LEU A 137 -7.87 -10.08 -10.41
N VAL A 138 -6.66 -9.68 -10.84
CA VAL A 138 -5.45 -9.82 -10.03
C VAL A 138 -5.54 -8.93 -8.79
N VAL A 139 -5.89 -7.65 -8.95
CA VAL A 139 -6.08 -6.69 -7.85
C VAL A 139 -7.15 -7.17 -6.87
N ALA A 140 -8.30 -7.63 -7.36
CA ALA A 140 -9.36 -8.16 -6.49
C ALA A 140 -8.94 -9.47 -5.78
N GLY A 141 -8.15 -10.32 -6.46
CA GLY A 141 -7.62 -11.54 -5.87
C GLY A 141 -6.60 -11.26 -4.77
N GLU A 142 -5.64 -10.37 -5.04
CA GLU A 142 -4.63 -9.94 -4.08
C GLU A 142 -5.27 -9.27 -2.85
N PHE A 143 -6.08 -8.22 -3.06
CA PHE A 143 -6.77 -7.53 -1.98
C PHE A 143 -7.69 -8.47 -1.21
N GLY A 144 -8.40 -9.36 -1.91
CA GLY A 144 -9.27 -10.36 -1.29
C GLY A 144 -8.51 -11.34 -0.40
N LEU A 145 -7.33 -11.80 -0.82
CA LEU A 145 -6.49 -12.68 -0.01
C LEU A 145 -5.97 -11.98 1.25
N GLU A 146 -5.54 -10.72 1.13
CA GLU A 146 -5.12 -9.90 2.28
C GLU A 146 -6.27 -9.60 3.23
N ALA A 147 -7.44 -9.23 2.72
CA ALA A 147 -8.64 -8.96 3.51
C ALA A 147 -9.20 -10.20 4.23
N LEU A 148 -8.89 -11.40 3.73
CA LEU A 148 -9.27 -12.66 4.37
C LEU A 148 -8.26 -13.13 5.43
N LYS A 149 -7.09 -12.49 5.56
CA LYS A 149 -6.16 -12.82 6.63
C LYS A 149 -6.82 -12.51 7.98
N PRO A 150 -6.77 -13.44 8.95
CA PRO A 150 -7.19 -13.14 10.32
C PRO A 150 -6.48 -11.89 10.80
N GLY A 151 -7.19 -10.98 11.46
CA GLY A 151 -6.64 -9.73 12.00
C GLY A 151 -6.36 -8.61 11.00
N ALA A 152 -6.78 -8.74 9.74
CA ALA A 152 -6.76 -7.60 8.79
C ALA A 152 -7.48 -6.38 9.38
N ILE A 153 -6.90 -5.20 9.17
CA ILE A 153 -7.28 -3.95 9.85
C ILE A 153 -7.94 -2.99 8.86
N GLY A 154 -9.04 -2.36 9.27
CA GLY A 154 -9.73 -1.34 8.50
C GLY A 154 -10.49 -1.88 7.28
N HIS A 155 -10.55 -1.09 6.22
CA HIS A 155 -11.26 -1.41 4.98
C HIS A 155 -10.55 -0.83 3.75
N GLY A 156 -10.78 -1.45 2.59
CA GLY A 156 -10.30 -0.92 1.31
C GLY A 156 -11.32 0.00 0.63
N SER A 157 -10.82 0.86 -0.24
CA SER A 157 -11.54 1.76 -1.12
C SER A 157 -11.67 1.17 -2.51
N VAL A 158 -12.92 1.03 -2.99
CA VAL A 158 -13.20 0.62 -4.38
C VAL A 158 -12.58 1.61 -5.38
N GLY A 159 -12.52 2.89 -5.01
CA GLY A 159 -11.89 3.92 -5.84
C GLY A 159 -10.39 3.66 -6.02
N GLU A 160 -9.67 3.31 -4.95
CA GLU A 160 -8.24 3.01 -4.99
C GLU A 160 -7.97 1.72 -5.78
N LEU A 161 -8.77 0.66 -5.55
CA LEU A 161 -8.65 -0.62 -6.28
C LEU A 161 -8.95 -0.47 -7.79
N ALA A 162 -9.74 0.52 -8.19
CA ALA A 162 -10.05 0.77 -9.59
C ALA A 162 -8.89 1.43 -10.36
N VAL A 163 -7.94 2.07 -9.68
CA VAL A 163 -6.88 2.86 -10.33
C VAL A 163 -5.98 1.97 -11.19
N GLY A 164 -5.43 0.88 -10.66
CA GLY A 164 -4.56 -0.03 -11.42
C GLY A 164 -5.16 -0.51 -12.76
N PRO A 165 -6.40 -1.06 -12.76
CA PRO A 165 -7.11 -1.42 -13.99
C PRO A 165 -7.36 -0.24 -14.93
N LEU A 166 -7.72 0.94 -14.40
CA LEU A 166 -7.94 2.15 -15.20
C LEU A 166 -6.63 2.67 -15.82
N THR A 167 -5.49 2.51 -15.14
CA THR A 167 -4.15 2.84 -15.67
C THR A 167 -3.80 1.94 -16.86
N VAL A 168 -4.07 0.64 -16.78
CA VAL A 168 -3.86 -0.30 -17.91
C VAL A 168 -4.78 0.05 -19.09
N LEU A 169 -6.05 0.37 -18.81
CA LEU A 169 -7.00 0.82 -19.83
C LEU A 169 -6.52 2.11 -20.51
N LEU A 170 -6.12 3.10 -19.72
CA LEU A 170 -5.60 4.39 -20.18
C LEU A 170 -4.38 4.19 -21.07
N ALA A 171 -3.44 3.35 -20.66
CA ALA A 171 -2.23 3.04 -21.42
C ALA A 171 -2.56 2.42 -22.79
N GLY A 172 -3.47 1.44 -22.85
CA GLY A 172 -3.90 0.86 -24.13
C GLY A 172 -4.61 1.86 -25.04
N VAL A 173 -5.54 2.67 -24.49
CA VAL A 173 -6.25 3.73 -25.23
C VAL A 173 -5.28 4.77 -25.76
N MET A 174 -4.31 5.21 -24.96
CA MET A 174 -3.26 6.13 -25.37
C MET A 174 -2.41 5.56 -26.50
N GLY A 175 -2.06 4.27 -26.43
CA GLY A 175 -1.34 3.59 -27.51
C GLY A 175 -2.09 3.65 -28.83
N VAL A 176 -3.40 3.37 -28.80
CA VAL A 176 -4.28 3.46 -29.99
C VAL A 176 -4.41 4.90 -30.49
N LEU A 177 -4.66 5.86 -29.61
CA LEU A 177 -4.77 7.28 -29.98
C LEU A 177 -3.49 7.76 -30.66
N LEU A 178 -2.33 7.45 -30.08
CA LEU A 178 -1.03 7.87 -30.61
C LEU A 178 -0.78 7.31 -32.02
N ALA A 179 -1.23 6.08 -32.30
CA ALA A 179 -1.18 5.47 -33.64
C ALA A 179 -2.08 6.19 -34.68
N THR A 180 -3.09 6.95 -34.23
CA THR A 180 -3.91 7.79 -35.11
C THR A 180 -3.29 9.17 -35.35
N LEU A 181 -2.45 9.66 -34.43
CA LEU A 181 -1.84 10.98 -34.50
C LEU A 181 -0.52 10.97 -35.26
N LEU A 182 0.33 9.96 -35.00
CA LEU A 182 1.68 9.89 -35.54
C LEU A 182 1.86 8.56 -36.29
N PRO A 183 2.01 8.59 -37.63
CA PRO A 183 2.01 7.39 -38.46
C PRO A 183 3.36 6.63 -38.45
N SER A 184 4.23 6.84 -37.46
CA SER A 184 5.56 6.22 -37.38
C SER A 184 5.61 5.10 -36.35
N SER A 185 6.26 3.98 -36.70
CA SER A 185 6.42 2.81 -35.83
C SER A 185 7.41 3.01 -34.69
N PHE A 186 8.24 4.05 -34.72
CA PHE A 186 9.18 4.38 -33.65
C PHE A 186 8.55 5.23 -32.53
N VAL A 187 7.35 5.76 -32.78
CA VAL A 187 6.66 6.70 -31.89
C VAL A 187 6.39 6.11 -30.50
N PRO A 188 6.00 4.84 -30.31
CA PRO A 188 5.80 4.29 -28.97
C PRO A 188 7.07 4.31 -28.15
N ILE A 189 8.18 3.84 -28.73
CA ILE A 189 9.48 3.77 -28.06
C ILE A 189 9.99 5.18 -27.72
N LEU A 190 9.87 6.11 -28.68
CA LEU A 190 10.25 7.51 -28.50
C LEU A 190 9.30 8.29 -27.59
N ALA A 191 8.07 7.84 -27.38
CA ALA A 191 7.12 8.43 -26.44
C ALA A 191 7.27 7.85 -25.03
N THR A 192 7.68 6.58 -24.90
CA THR A 192 7.95 5.95 -23.59
C THR A 192 9.05 6.68 -22.83
N ILE A 193 10.12 7.11 -23.50
CA ILE A 193 11.23 7.83 -22.87
C ILE A 193 10.81 9.18 -22.25
N PRO A 194 10.18 10.12 -22.97
CA PRO A 194 9.69 11.37 -22.40
C PRO A 194 8.53 11.17 -21.43
N LEU A 195 7.68 10.15 -21.61
CA LEU A 195 6.63 9.80 -20.63
C LEU A 195 7.26 9.30 -19.32
N TYR A 196 8.32 8.49 -19.41
CA TYR A 196 9.13 8.05 -18.28
C TYR A 196 9.91 9.21 -17.63
N LEU A 197 10.46 10.14 -18.41
CA LEU A 197 11.13 11.32 -17.87
C LEU A 197 10.13 12.29 -17.21
N LEU A 198 8.95 12.50 -17.81
CA LEU A 198 7.86 13.23 -17.19
C LEU A 198 7.41 12.56 -15.89
N PHE A 199 7.36 11.22 -15.87
CA PHE A 199 7.11 10.40 -14.69
C PHE A 199 8.16 10.66 -13.60
N VAL A 200 9.46 10.61 -13.92
CA VAL A 200 10.54 10.85 -12.94
C VAL A 200 10.49 12.29 -12.43
N VAL A 201 10.29 13.26 -13.32
CA VAL A 201 10.23 14.69 -12.95
C VAL A 201 8.98 15.01 -12.14
N ALA A 202 7.82 14.43 -12.46
CA ALA A 202 6.60 14.60 -11.68
C ALA A 202 6.75 14.01 -10.29
N SER A 203 7.32 12.80 -10.15
CA SER A 203 7.59 12.18 -8.85
C SER A 203 8.62 12.95 -8.00
N ALA A 204 9.55 13.68 -8.64
CA ALA A 204 10.55 14.50 -7.95
C ALA A 204 10.05 15.91 -7.60
N ALA A 205 8.99 16.38 -8.27
CA ALA A 205 8.37 17.68 -8.04
C ALA A 205 7.17 17.61 -7.07
N GLU A 206 6.89 16.44 -6.49
CA GLU A 206 5.89 16.27 -5.45
C GLU A 206 6.36 16.93 -4.16
N ASP A 207 6.04 18.22 -4.01
CA ASP A 207 5.63 18.73 -2.70
C ASP A 207 4.32 18.03 -2.35
N GLU A 208 4.35 17.21 -1.30
CA GLU A 208 3.17 16.52 -0.79
C GLU A 208 2.03 17.51 -0.57
N GLY A 209 0.90 17.30 -1.26
CA GLY A 209 -0.28 18.16 -1.14
C GLY A 209 -0.41 19.27 -2.19
N SER A 210 0.47 19.38 -3.18
CA SER A 210 0.23 20.31 -4.30
C SER A 210 -1.00 19.88 -5.11
N ARG A 211 -1.97 20.79 -5.27
CA ARG A 211 -3.25 20.58 -5.99
C ARG A 211 -3.07 20.09 -7.44
N GLN A 212 -1.87 20.24 -8.01
CA GLN A 212 -1.53 19.81 -9.36
C GLN A 212 -1.18 18.31 -9.43
N GLY A 213 -0.59 17.72 -8.38
CA GLY A 213 -0.26 16.28 -8.34
C GLY A 213 -1.49 15.37 -8.36
N TRP A 214 -2.62 15.86 -7.88
CA TRP A 214 -3.89 15.12 -7.79
C TRP A 214 -4.53 14.87 -9.17
N LEU A 215 -4.10 15.59 -10.20
CA LEU A 215 -4.52 15.36 -11.59
C LEU A 215 -3.62 14.36 -12.33
N SER A 216 -2.57 13.86 -11.69
CA SER A 216 -1.72 12.82 -12.30
C SER A 216 -2.55 11.55 -12.54
N PRO A 217 -2.59 10.99 -13.76
CA PRO A 217 -3.35 9.77 -14.06
C PRO A 217 -2.81 8.52 -13.36
N VAL A 218 -1.62 8.62 -12.76
CA VAL A 218 -1.08 7.66 -11.81
C VAL A 218 -0.77 8.46 -10.56
N LEU A 219 -1.52 8.24 -9.49
CA LEU A 219 -1.17 8.80 -8.20
C LEU A 219 0.09 8.07 -7.72
N PHE A 220 1.22 8.75 -7.73
CA PHE A 220 2.42 8.20 -7.16
C PHE A 220 2.29 8.25 -5.66
N VAL A 221 2.38 7.08 -5.03
CA VAL A 221 2.56 7.01 -3.59
C VAL A 221 4.02 7.37 -3.36
N ALA A 222 4.28 8.65 -3.08
CA ALA A 222 5.48 9.02 -2.35
C ALA A 222 5.51 8.15 -1.09
N ARG A 223 6.50 7.24 -1.03
CA ARG A 223 6.86 6.39 0.11
C ARG A 223 5.69 5.77 0.87
N SER A 224 5.23 4.59 0.44
CA SER A 224 4.44 3.66 1.27
C SER A 224 5.26 3.04 2.42
N GLY A 225 6.31 3.72 2.87
CA GLY A 225 7.23 3.24 3.91
C GLY A 225 6.79 3.63 5.31
N GLY A 226 6.03 4.72 5.48
CA GLY A 226 5.61 5.19 6.80
C GLY A 226 4.44 4.45 7.41
N ASP A 227 4.21 4.69 8.70
CA ASP A 227 3.16 4.05 9.47
C ASP A 227 1.76 4.36 8.91
N PRO A 228 0.90 3.35 8.70
CA PRO A 228 -0.46 3.56 8.22
C PRO A 228 -1.23 4.52 9.13
N VAL A 229 -2.15 5.29 8.56
CA VAL A 229 -3.07 6.16 9.32
C VAL A 229 -4.52 5.81 8.99
N PRO A 230 -5.49 6.18 9.87
CA PRO A 230 -6.91 6.05 9.55
C PRO A 230 -7.26 6.63 8.19
N SER A 231 -8.10 5.93 7.42
CA SER A 231 -8.36 6.25 6.01
C SER A 231 -8.92 7.67 5.82
N ASP A 232 -9.73 8.16 6.76
CA ASP A 232 -10.28 9.52 6.77
C ASP A 232 -9.21 10.62 6.89
N LEU A 233 -8.02 10.30 7.43
CA LEU A 233 -6.91 11.24 7.57
C LEU A 233 -6.02 11.29 6.32
N LEU A 234 -6.16 10.36 5.38
CA LEU A 234 -5.40 10.38 4.12
C LEU A 234 -5.81 11.57 3.23
N GLY A 235 -7.08 11.97 3.30
CA GLY A 235 -7.60 13.08 2.50
C GLY A 235 -7.57 12.82 1.01
N ARG A 236 -7.57 11.55 0.59
CA ARG A 236 -7.51 11.16 -0.83
C ARG A 236 -8.92 10.93 -1.37
N PRO A 237 -9.38 11.73 -2.34
CA PRO A 237 -10.70 11.54 -2.95
C PRO A 237 -10.67 10.41 -4.00
N ALA A 238 -10.32 9.19 -3.58
CA ALA A 238 -10.08 8.05 -4.46
C ALA A 238 -11.23 7.76 -5.43
N GLY A 239 -12.47 7.89 -4.96
CA GLY A 239 -13.66 7.75 -5.81
C GLY A 239 -13.71 8.79 -6.93
N TRP A 240 -13.42 10.05 -6.63
CA TRP A 240 -13.38 11.11 -7.65
C TRP A 240 -12.19 10.95 -8.60
N HIS A 241 -11.06 10.43 -8.10
CA HIS A 241 -9.92 10.10 -8.94
C HIS A 241 -10.25 9.00 -9.95
N ALA A 242 -10.88 7.91 -9.50
CA ALA A 242 -11.34 6.85 -10.40
C ALA A 242 -12.34 7.35 -11.45
N VAL A 243 -13.28 8.23 -11.05
CA VAL A 243 -14.22 8.89 -11.98
C VAL A 243 -13.49 9.76 -13.00
N TYR A 244 -12.51 10.54 -12.57
CA TYR A 244 -11.65 11.36 -13.44
C TYR A 244 -10.89 10.48 -14.43
N ALA A 245 -10.20 9.44 -13.97
CA ALA A 245 -9.42 8.53 -14.82
C ALA A 245 -10.30 7.80 -15.85
N ALA A 246 -11.49 7.34 -15.44
CA ALA A 246 -12.49 6.77 -16.35
C ALA A 246 -12.98 7.79 -17.39
N GLY A 247 -13.25 9.03 -16.97
CA GLY A 247 -13.60 10.13 -17.86
C GLY A 247 -12.51 10.43 -18.89
N VAL A 248 -11.25 10.51 -18.46
CA VAL A 248 -10.09 10.72 -19.34
C VAL A 248 -10.00 9.60 -20.38
N CYS A 249 -10.14 8.33 -19.98
CA CYS A 249 -10.19 7.21 -20.92
C CYS A 249 -11.29 7.42 -21.97
N ALA A 250 -12.51 7.75 -21.55
CA ALA A 250 -13.64 7.98 -22.45
C ALA A 250 -13.38 9.13 -23.44
N VAL A 251 -12.79 10.25 -22.98
CA VAL A 251 -12.41 11.38 -23.82
C VAL A 251 -11.38 10.96 -24.86
N LEU A 252 -10.32 10.26 -24.47
CA LEU A 252 -9.26 9.82 -25.38
C LEU A 252 -9.78 8.84 -26.44
N VAL A 253 -10.66 7.92 -26.05
CA VAL A 253 -11.38 7.06 -27.00
C VAL A 253 -12.16 7.91 -27.99
N CYS A 254 -12.96 8.88 -27.52
CA CYS A 254 -13.75 9.74 -28.40
C CYS A 254 -12.86 10.55 -29.36
N VAL A 255 -11.73 11.09 -28.89
CA VAL A 255 -10.75 11.79 -29.73
C VAL A 255 -10.20 10.87 -30.81
N ALA A 256 -9.82 9.63 -30.47
CA ALA A 256 -9.31 8.65 -31.44
C ALA A 256 -10.36 8.30 -32.52
N LEU A 257 -11.62 8.14 -32.12
CA LEU A 257 -12.74 7.88 -33.03
C LEU A 257 -13.01 9.08 -33.95
N LEU A 258 -13.09 10.30 -33.40
CA LEU A 258 -13.31 11.53 -34.16
C LEU A 258 -12.18 11.79 -35.16
N ARG A 259 -10.92 11.58 -34.74
CA ARG A 259 -9.73 11.71 -35.58
C ARG A 259 -9.72 10.74 -36.76
N SER A 260 -10.39 9.62 -36.60
CA SER A 260 -10.54 8.55 -37.59
C SER A 260 -11.86 8.59 -38.36
N GLY A 261 -12.61 9.70 -38.24
CA GLY A 261 -13.82 9.97 -39.03
C GLY A 261 -15.15 9.59 -38.39
N GLY A 262 -15.19 9.14 -37.13
CA GLY A 262 -16.39 8.72 -36.41
C GLY A 262 -17.29 9.86 -35.94
N ARG A 263 -17.84 10.67 -36.85
CA ARG A 263 -18.61 11.90 -36.52
C ARG A 263 -20.10 11.67 -36.22
N THR A 264 -20.47 10.51 -35.69
CA THR A 264 -21.87 10.16 -35.40
C THR A 264 -22.42 10.96 -34.20
N ARG A 265 -23.75 11.07 -34.10
CA ARG A 265 -24.40 11.71 -32.93
C ARG A 265 -24.01 11.02 -31.62
N ALA A 266 -23.90 9.70 -31.64
CA ALA A 266 -23.49 8.90 -30.48
C ALA A 266 -22.06 9.23 -30.03
N VAL A 267 -21.09 9.33 -30.95
CA VAL A 267 -19.69 9.69 -30.60
C VAL A 267 -19.62 11.12 -30.06
N LYS A 268 -20.38 12.06 -30.63
CA LYS A 268 -20.46 13.44 -30.12
C LYS A 268 -21.07 13.50 -28.72
N ALA A 269 -22.17 12.78 -28.48
CA ALA A 269 -22.80 12.70 -27.16
C ALA A 269 -21.87 12.06 -26.13
N ALA A 270 -21.19 10.96 -26.50
CA ALA A 270 -20.20 10.30 -25.65
C ALA A 270 -19.01 11.22 -25.33
N ALA A 271 -18.55 12.03 -26.30
CA ALA A 271 -17.47 12.99 -26.07
C ALA A 271 -17.88 14.08 -25.06
N VAL A 272 -19.10 14.64 -25.20
CA VAL A 272 -19.62 15.64 -24.26
C VAL A 272 -19.79 15.04 -22.86
N LEU A 273 -20.37 13.84 -22.77
CA LEU A 273 -20.52 13.14 -21.48
C LEU A 273 -19.16 12.82 -20.85
N GLY A 274 -18.21 12.32 -21.64
CA GLY A 274 -16.84 12.03 -21.18
C GLY A 274 -16.17 13.28 -20.62
N LEU A 275 -16.26 14.41 -21.34
CA LEU A 275 -15.72 15.69 -20.86
C LEU A 275 -16.40 16.16 -19.56
N ALA A 276 -17.73 16.03 -19.46
CA ALA A 276 -18.46 16.38 -18.26
C ALA A 276 -18.06 15.51 -17.06
N VAL A 277 -17.89 14.20 -17.26
CA VAL A 277 -17.42 13.25 -16.24
C VAL A 277 -15.99 13.58 -15.81
N THR A 278 -15.08 13.84 -16.76
CA THR A 278 -13.70 14.25 -16.44
C THR A 278 -13.68 15.55 -15.64
N ALA A 279 -14.46 16.55 -16.05
CA ALA A 279 -14.54 17.84 -15.36
C ALA A 279 -15.11 17.69 -13.95
N ALA A 280 -16.17 16.90 -13.78
CA ALA A 280 -16.75 16.60 -12.47
C ALA A 280 -15.75 15.84 -11.57
N GLY A 281 -15.07 14.83 -12.11
CA GLY A 281 -14.02 14.10 -11.40
C GLY A 281 -12.85 14.99 -10.98
N ALA A 282 -12.39 15.87 -11.87
CA ALA A 282 -11.34 16.84 -11.55
C ALA A 282 -11.80 17.85 -10.48
N ALA A 283 -13.00 18.41 -10.60
CA ALA A 283 -13.55 19.34 -9.62
C ALA A 283 -13.76 18.70 -8.24
N GLY A 284 -14.24 17.45 -8.21
CA GLY A 284 -14.42 16.68 -6.97
C GLY A 284 -13.11 16.44 -6.25
N GLN A 285 -12.03 16.16 -6.98
CA GLN A 285 -10.69 16.02 -6.39
C GLN A 285 -10.15 17.35 -5.84
N LEU A 286 -10.40 18.47 -6.52
CA LEU A 286 -9.90 19.78 -6.12
C LEU A 286 -10.69 20.41 -4.95
N SER A 287 -11.87 19.90 -4.65
CA SER A 287 -12.78 20.48 -3.64
C SER A 287 -12.57 19.93 -2.22
N CYS A 288 -11.53 19.13 -1.99
CA CYS A 288 -11.24 18.59 -0.65
C CYS A 288 -11.02 19.71 0.37
N ASP A 289 -11.73 19.62 1.51
CA ASP A 289 -11.59 20.55 2.62
C ASP A 289 -10.23 20.37 3.31
N THR A 290 -9.22 21.02 2.76
CA THR A 290 -7.85 20.91 3.26
C THR A 290 -7.72 21.42 4.69
N LYS A 291 -8.53 22.41 5.10
CA LYS A 291 -8.49 22.98 6.46
C LYS A 291 -9.10 22.04 7.48
N GLY A 292 -10.28 21.48 7.16
CA GLY A 292 -10.92 20.48 8.02
C GLY A 292 -10.08 19.22 8.15
N LEU A 293 -9.47 18.76 7.06
CA LEU A 293 -8.56 17.62 7.06
C LEU A 293 -7.30 17.87 7.89
N GLU A 294 -6.65 19.02 7.74
CA GLU A 294 -5.48 19.38 8.54
C GLU A 294 -5.84 19.50 10.03
N ALA A 295 -6.99 20.07 10.35
CA ALA A 295 -7.48 20.14 11.73
C ALA A 295 -7.79 18.74 12.30
N ALA A 296 -8.36 17.83 11.49
CA ALA A 296 -8.61 16.45 11.88
C ALA A 296 -7.31 15.69 12.14
N ARG A 297 -6.31 15.85 11.26
CA ARG A 297 -4.96 15.30 11.41
C ARG A 297 -4.29 15.76 12.70
N ARG A 298 -4.26 17.08 12.95
CA ARG A 298 -3.74 17.64 14.20
C ARG A 298 -4.50 17.13 15.41
N THR A 299 -5.82 17.05 15.34
CA THR A 299 -6.64 16.52 16.44
C THR A 299 -6.29 15.06 16.76
N ALA A 300 -6.11 14.23 15.73
CA ALA A 300 -5.73 12.83 15.87
C ALA A 300 -4.29 12.64 16.39
N PHE A 301 -3.38 13.55 16.04
CA PHE A 301 -1.99 13.56 16.51
C PHE A 301 -1.85 14.12 17.94
N ASP A 302 -2.31 15.35 18.18
CA ASP A 302 -2.14 16.09 19.45
C ASP A 302 -3.09 15.61 20.55
N THR A 303 -4.33 15.26 20.19
CA THR A 303 -5.39 14.90 21.16
C THR A 303 -6.19 13.66 20.72
N PRO A 304 -5.52 12.50 20.50
CA PRO A 304 -6.15 11.28 20.01
C PRO A 304 -7.37 10.84 20.83
N GLN A 305 -7.40 11.11 22.14
CA GLN A 305 -8.52 10.81 23.03
C GLN A 305 -9.86 11.43 22.62
N LYS A 306 -9.88 12.47 21.77
CA LYS A 306 -11.12 13.08 21.28
C LYS A 306 -11.78 12.32 20.13
N VAL A 307 -11.01 11.51 19.41
CA VAL A 307 -11.44 10.83 18.17
C VAL A 307 -11.33 9.31 18.28
N GLN A 308 -10.84 8.80 19.41
CA GLN A 308 -10.71 7.38 19.68
C GLN A 308 -11.86 6.87 20.53
N SER A 309 -12.22 5.62 20.27
CA SER A 309 -13.07 4.85 21.17
C SER A 309 -12.20 3.99 22.08
N CYS A 310 -12.65 3.74 23.32
CA CYS A 310 -11.92 2.94 24.30
C CYS A 310 -12.78 1.76 24.78
N ALA A 311 -12.16 0.60 24.96
CA ALA A 311 -12.77 -0.58 25.55
C ALA A 311 -11.91 -1.09 26.71
N ARG A 312 -12.55 -1.65 27.74
CA ARG A 312 -11.84 -2.25 28.88
C ARG A 312 -11.68 -3.74 28.64
N HIS A 313 -10.44 -4.23 28.76
CA HIS A 313 -10.14 -5.67 28.79
C HIS A 313 -9.44 -5.96 30.13
N GLY A 314 -10.09 -6.78 30.95
CA GLY A 314 -9.64 -7.05 32.31
C GLY A 314 -9.48 -5.76 33.14
N ARG A 315 -8.24 -5.44 33.50
CA ARG A 315 -7.90 -4.30 34.36
C ARG A 315 -7.47 -3.04 33.60
N SER A 316 -7.17 -3.17 32.31
CA SER A 316 -6.59 -2.14 31.48
C SER A 316 -7.60 -1.61 30.45
N THR A 317 -7.38 -0.39 29.98
CA THR A 317 -8.22 0.30 29.00
C THR A 317 -7.45 0.41 27.69
N TYR A 318 -8.11 0.10 26.57
CA TYR A 318 -7.51 0.05 25.24
C TYR A 318 -8.25 1.02 24.32
N CYS A 319 -7.57 2.07 23.90
CA CYS A 319 -8.08 3.13 23.06
C CYS A 319 -7.45 3.04 21.68
N SER A 320 -8.28 2.99 20.64
CA SER A 320 -7.82 2.96 19.24
C SER A 320 -8.69 3.82 18.36
N PHE A 321 -8.20 4.13 17.16
CA PHE A 321 -9.07 4.55 16.08
C PHE A 321 -10.02 3.40 15.70
N ASP A 322 -11.18 3.74 15.12
CA ASP A 322 -12.25 2.77 14.93
C ASP A 322 -11.84 1.60 14.00
N GLU A 323 -11.03 1.87 12.97
CA GLU A 323 -10.48 0.86 12.06
C GLU A 323 -9.60 -0.19 12.77
N TRP A 324 -8.99 0.14 13.92
CA TRP A 324 -8.16 -0.75 14.75
C TRP A 324 -8.91 -1.37 15.93
N SER A 325 -10.20 -1.12 16.07
CA SER A 325 -10.96 -1.64 17.22
C SER A 325 -10.93 -3.17 17.34
N GLY A 326 -10.79 -3.89 16.23
CA GLY A 326 -10.74 -5.35 16.17
C GLY A 326 -9.49 -6.00 16.78
N VAL A 327 -8.36 -5.26 16.91
CA VAL A 327 -7.09 -5.82 17.41
C VAL A 327 -6.83 -5.54 18.91
N ARG A 328 -7.76 -4.86 19.59
CA ARG A 328 -7.61 -4.52 21.02
C ARG A 328 -7.48 -5.74 21.93
N SER A 329 -8.11 -6.86 21.58
CA SER A 329 -7.97 -8.12 22.33
C SER A 329 -6.55 -8.66 22.29
N ASP A 330 -5.87 -8.51 21.16
CA ASP A 330 -4.52 -9.03 20.97
C ASP A 330 -3.53 -8.17 21.75
N TRP A 331 -3.73 -6.86 21.77
CA TRP A 331 -2.99 -5.94 22.63
C TRP A 331 -3.18 -6.30 24.10
N ALA A 332 -4.42 -6.66 24.48
CA ALA A 332 -4.71 -7.07 25.85
C ALA A 332 -3.98 -8.34 26.24
N GLU A 333 -3.90 -9.32 25.34
CA GLU A 333 -3.15 -10.55 25.58
C GLU A 333 -1.65 -10.27 25.83
N VAL A 334 -1.03 -9.37 25.06
CA VAL A 334 0.37 -8.97 25.28
C VAL A 334 0.55 -8.32 26.65
N VAL A 335 -0.29 -7.35 26.98
CA VAL A 335 -0.23 -6.65 28.28
C VAL A 335 -0.43 -7.63 29.44
N ASP A 336 -1.41 -8.54 29.34
CA ASP A 336 -1.67 -9.55 30.37
C ASP A 336 -0.46 -10.47 30.56
N ARG A 337 0.22 -10.89 29.48
CA ARG A 337 1.47 -11.67 29.58
C ARG A 337 2.58 -10.91 30.29
N VAL A 338 2.82 -9.66 29.91
CA VAL A 338 3.84 -8.80 30.53
C VAL A 338 3.53 -8.55 32.02
N GLN A 339 2.27 -8.23 32.35
CA GLN A 339 1.83 -8.04 33.74
C GLN A 339 1.94 -9.32 34.57
N SER A 340 1.69 -10.50 33.98
CA SER A 340 1.82 -11.78 34.68
C SER A 340 3.26 -12.08 35.11
N ALA A 341 4.25 -11.57 34.37
CA ALA A 341 5.67 -11.70 34.68
C ALA A 341 6.13 -10.69 35.75
N ALA A 342 5.42 -9.57 35.90
CA ALA A 342 5.76 -8.51 36.85
C ALA A 342 5.58 -8.92 38.32
N GLY A 343 6.33 -8.24 39.20
CA GLY A 343 6.22 -8.36 40.65
C GLY A 343 5.45 -7.21 41.30
N GLY A 344 5.27 -7.29 42.62
CA GLY A 344 4.67 -6.21 43.41
C GLY A 344 3.27 -5.78 42.94
N THR A 345 2.99 -4.47 43.01
CA THR A 345 1.73 -3.88 42.57
C THR A 345 1.63 -3.77 41.04
N ALA A 346 2.74 -3.82 40.31
CA ALA A 346 2.78 -3.73 38.86
C ALA A 346 2.02 -4.88 38.18
N ALA A 347 2.03 -6.07 38.76
CA ALA A 347 1.25 -7.22 38.29
C ALA A 347 -0.27 -6.99 38.32
N GLN A 348 -0.74 -5.99 39.05
CA GLN A 348 -2.16 -5.66 39.18
C GLN A 348 -2.51 -4.27 38.65
N ALA A 349 -1.54 -3.54 38.09
CA ALA A 349 -1.73 -2.17 37.60
C ALA A 349 -2.75 -2.12 36.46
N GLY A 350 -3.61 -1.10 36.46
CA GLY A 350 -4.45 -0.78 35.31
C GLY A 350 -3.67 0.12 34.36
N LEU A 351 -3.42 -0.34 33.14
CA LEU A 351 -2.76 0.46 32.11
C LEU A 351 -3.79 1.08 31.16
N THR A 352 -3.43 2.21 30.57
CA THR A 352 -4.16 2.78 29.43
C THR A 352 -3.32 2.60 28.18
N VAL A 353 -3.65 1.60 27.37
CA VAL A 353 -3.06 1.42 26.05
C VAL A 353 -3.74 2.39 25.10
N ARG A 354 -2.98 3.30 24.50
CA ARG A 354 -3.48 4.31 23.59
C ARG A 354 -2.75 4.22 22.27
N GLN A 355 -3.52 4.04 21.21
CA GLN A 355 -2.98 4.13 19.86
C GLN A 355 -2.54 5.56 19.58
N ARG A 356 -1.36 5.75 19.01
CA ARG A 356 -0.87 7.05 18.55
C ARG A 356 -0.36 6.90 17.13
N ILE A 357 -0.44 7.99 16.38
CA ILE A 357 0.05 8.09 15.01
C ILE A 357 1.02 9.25 14.95
N TYR A 358 1.98 9.18 14.05
CA TYR A 358 2.83 10.32 13.76
C TYR A 358 2.27 11.06 12.54
N ILE A 359 1.96 12.35 12.72
CA ILE A 359 1.58 13.24 11.63
C ILE A 359 2.42 14.51 11.80
N GLY A 360 3.59 14.53 11.15
CA GLY A 360 4.40 15.74 11.03
C GLY A 360 3.84 16.67 9.95
N ASP A 361 4.73 17.28 9.17
CA ASP A 361 4.35 18.06 7.98
C ASP A 361 3.75 17.18 6.86
N GLN A 362 3.83 15.85 7.02
CA GLN A 362 3.50 14.83 6.04
C GLN A 362 2.76 13.66 6.71
N VAL A 363 2.00 12.90 5.91
CA VAL A 363 1.18 11.76 6.37
C VAL A 363 1.81 10.46 5.91
N GLU A 364 1.76 9.42 6.74
CA GLU A 364 2.44 8.13 6.48
C GLU A 364 3.95 8.32 6.25
N VAL A 365 4.60 9.05 7.16
CA VAL A 365 6.06 9.15 7.21
C VAL A 365 6.57 8.36 8.41
N ASP A 366 7.70 7.68 8.23
CA ASP A 366 8.43 7.06 9.33
C ASP A 366 8.86 8.15 10.31
N GLY A 367 8.23 8.16 11.49
CA GLY A 367 8.53 9.10 12.56
C GLY A 367 8.50 8.40 13.90
N ALA A 368 9.49 8.69 14.74
CA ALA A 368 9.48 8.21 16.12
C ALA A 368 8.41 8.98 16.90
N LEU A 369 7.55 8.25 17.60
CA LEU A 369 6.62 8.85 18.54
C LEU A 369 7.37 9.22 19.82
N ASP A 370 7.19 10.45 20.28
CA ASP A 370 7.71 10.86 21.59
C ASP A 370 7.05 10.03 22.70
N PRO A 371 7.81 9.50 23.66
CA PRO A 371 7.28 8.77 24.81
C PRO A 371 6.24 9.57 25.59
N SER A 372 5.14 8.94 26.00
CA SER A 372 4.15 9.59 26.87
C SER A 372 4.70 9.78 28.29
N THR A 373 4.59 11.01 28.78
CA THR A 373 4.85 11.35 30.20
C THR A 373 3.64 11.07 31.10
N THR A 374 2.51 10.63 30.53
CA THR A 374 1.30 10.31 31.29
C THR A 374 1.51 9.00 32.06
N PRO A 375 1.41 8.99 33.40
CA PRO A 375 1.62 7.78 34.18
C PRO A 375 0.64 6.66 33.80
N GLY A 376 1.17 5.44 33.62
CA GLY A 376 0.37 4.26 33.27
C GLY A 376 -0.19 4.24 31.84
N GLU A 377 0.16 5.21 30.98
CA GLU A 377 -0.20 5.19 29.57
C GLU A 377 0.87 4.46 28.74
N VAL A 378 0.44 3.57 27.84
CA VAL A 378 1.30 2.82 26.93
C VAL A 378 0.88 3.15 25.50
N THR A 379 1.84 3.53 24.67
CA THR A 379 1.64 3.81 23.25
C THR A 379 1.64 2.52 22.45
N VAL A 380 0.71 2.42 21.50
CA VAL A 380 0.73 1.40 20.44
C VAL A 380 0.67 2.09 19.08
N GLY A 381 1.42 1.56 18.11
CA GLY A 381 1.43 2.07 16.74
C GLY A 381 0.21 1.61 15.92
N THR A 382 0.31 1.78 14.61
CA THR A 382 -0.73 1.36 13.65
C THR A 382 -0.40 0.08 12.90
N ARG A 383 0.87 -0.33 12.91
CA ARG A 383 1.29 -1.66 12.45
C ARG A 383 1.13 -2.69 13.57
N TRP A 384 0.77 -3.92 13.22
CA TRP A 384 0.52 -4.97 14.22
C TRP A 384 0.93 -6.37 13.72
N GLY A 385 1.31 -7.23 14.66
CA GLY A 385 1.79 -8.59 14.38
C GLY A 385 3.31 -8.66 14.24
N GLY A 386 3.87 -9.84 14.01
CA GLY A 386 5.31 -10.05 13.80
C GLY A 386 6.16 -9.47 14.94
N ASN A 387 7.25 -8.79 14.57
CA ASN A 387 8.13 -8.09 15.50
C ASN A 387 7.46 -6.88 16.20
N ARG A 388 6.30 -6.37 15.73
CA ARG A 388 5.56 -5.30 16.46
C ARG A 388 4.99 -5.77 17.79
N VAL A 389 4.73 -7.06 17.95
CA VAL A 389 4.21 -7.65 19.20
C VAL A 389 5.22 -7.51 20.35
N PRO A 390 6.47 -7.97 20.22
CA PRO A 390 7.46 -7.82 21.28
C PRO A 390 7.95 -6.36 21.42
N GLU A 391 7.96 -5.55 20.35
CA GLU A 391 8.17 -4.09 20.46
C GLU A 391 7.12 -3.44 21.38
N PHE A 392 5.83 -3.71 21.14
CA PHE A 392 4.75 -3.21 22.01
C PHE A 392 4.88 -3.71 23.46
N ALA A 393 5.35 -4.94 23.65
CA ALA A 393 5.64 -5.47 24.98
C ALA A 393 6.74 -4.69 25.70
N VAL A 394 7.75 -4.17 25.00
CA VAL A 394 8.78 -3.28 25.58
C VAL A 394 8.13 -2.02 26.13
N GLY A 395 7.26 -1.35 25.36
CA GLY A 395 6.51 -0.17 25.84
C GLY A 395 5.71 -0.44 27.11
N ALA A 396 4.94 -1.54 27.13
CA ALA A 396 4.17 -1.93 28.31
C ALA A 396 5.06 -2.26 29.52
N ALA A 397 6.18 -2.96 29.31
CA ALA A 397 7.13 -3.32 30.35
C ALA A 397 7.85 -2.08 30.91
N THR A 398 8.22 -1.12 30.07
CA THR A 398 8.79 0.18 30.47
C THR A 398 7.85 0.92 31.42
N VAL A 399 6.56 1.00 31.09
CA VAL A 399 5.57 1.68 31.95
C VAL A 399 5.36 0.95 33.29
N LEU A 400 5.41 -0.38 33.31
CA LEU A 400 5.32 -1.14 34.56
C LEU A 400 6.55 -1.00 35.46
N VAL A 401 7.73 -0.78 34.89
CA VAL A 401 9.01 -0.65 35.61
C VAL A 401 9.28 0.81 36.01
N GLY A 402 9.15 1.74 35.06
CA GLY A 402 9.46 3.16 35.22
C GLY A 402 8.27 4.05 35.60
N GLY A 403 7.03 3.57 35.45
CA GLY A 403 5.79 4.31 35.73
C GLY A 403 5.19 5.04 34.51
N SER A 404 6.03 5.39 33.54
CA SER A 404 5.68 6.08 32.29
C SER A 404 6.71 5.74 31.19
N GLU A 405 6.42 6.08 29.94
CA GLU A 405 7.27 5.73 28.80
C GLU A 405 8.54 6.57 28.75
N ASP A 406 8.52 7.79 29.30
CA ASP A 406 9.65 8.73 29.33
C ASP A 406 10.90 8.20 30.05
N MET A 407 10.79 7.08 30.76
CA MET A 407 11.94 6.32 31.25
C MET A 407 12.97 6.07 30.14
N THR A 408 12.56 5.84 28.88
CA THR A 408 13.50 5.61 27.77
C THR A 408 14.33 6.83 27.39
N THR A 409 13.93 8.03 27.83
CA THR A 409 14.67 9.28 27.59
C THR A 409 15.63 9.65 28.72
N GLN A 410 15.59 8.90 29.83
CA GLN A 410 16.46 9.12 30.99
C GLN A 410 17.81 8.43 30.79
N GLU A 411 18.87 8.94 31.42
CA GLU A 411 20.15 8.24 31.45
C GLU A 411 20.02 6.93 32.24
N THR A 412 20.03 5.79 31.55
CA THR A 412 19.89 4.45 32.15
C THR A 412 21.16 3.60 32.04
N CYS A 413 22.32 4.20 31.84
CA CYS A 413 23.56 3.50 31.51
C CYS A 413 24.00 2.43 32.52
N ASP A 414 23.95 2.71 33.82
CA ASP A 414 24.24 1.73 34.88
C ASP A 414 22.96 1.22 35.57
N ASP A 415 21.77 1.55 35.07
CA ASP A 415 20.49 1.25 35.70
C ASP A 415 20.09 -0.23 35.52
N ALA A 416 19.48 -0.83 36.54
CA ALA A 416 18.89 -2.17 36.50
C ALA A 416 17.55 -2.22 35.74
N ARG A 417 16.83 -1.10 35.62
CA ARG A 417 15.49 -1.04 35.02
C ARG A 417 15.44 -1.60 33.58
N PRO A 418 16.37 -1.28 32.65
CA PRO A 418 16.37 -1.89 31.31
C PRO A 418 16.47 -3.42 31.31
N VAL A 419 17.27 -4.00 32.22
CA VAL A 419 17.36 -5.47 32.37
C VAL A 419 16.02 -6.05 32.81
N THR A 420 15.35 -5.40 33.76
CA THR A 420 14.02 -5.80 34.24
C THR A 420 12.96 -5.70 33.14
N VAL A 421 12.96 -4.61 32.36
CA VAL A 421 12.07 -4.43 31.20
C VAL A 421 12.24 -5.60 30.22
N MET A 422 13.47 -5.88 29.79
CA MET A 422 13.73 -6.96 28.84
C MET A 422 13.39 -8.34 29.38
N TRP A 423 13.57 -8.57 30.69
CA TRP A 423 13.11 -9.82 31.31
C TRP A 423 11.59 -9.99 31.19
N LEU A 424 10.79 -8.94 31.44
CA LEU A 424 9.32 -9.04 31.33
C LEU A 424 8.87 -9.40 29.91
N VAL A 425 9.50 -8.80 28.91
CA VAL A 425 9.22 -9.09 27.50
C VAL A 425 9.60 -10.52 27.13
N LEU A 426 10.85 -10.91 27.42
CA LEU A 426 11.44 -12.13 26.88
C LEU A 426 11.09 -13.38 27.68
N SER A 427 10.81 -13.27 28.99
CA SER A 427 10.58 -14.45 29.84
C SER A 427 9.34 -15.26 29.47
N THR A 428 8.37 -14.63 28.81
CA THR A 428 7.13 -15.27 28.35
C THR A 428 7.18 -15.71 26.89
N ASP A 429 8.24 -15.34 26.16
CA ASP A 429 8.42 -15.68 24.75
C ASP A 429 8.87 -17.15 24.57
N PRO A 430 8.36 -17.90 23.58
CA PRO A 430 8.80 -19.26 23.33
C PRO A 430 10.27 -19.35 22.87
N THR A 431 10.74 -18.37 22.10
CA THR A 431 12.06 -18.27 21.46
C THR A 431 12.83 -17.00 21.86
N PRO A 432 13.09 -16.79 23.16
CA PRO A 432 13.51 -15.48 23.69
C PRO A 432 14.81 -14.95 23.10
N MET A 433 15.75 -15.82 22.70
CA MET A 433 17.00 -15.37 22.09
C MET A 433 16.84 -14.92 20.65
N ALA A 434 15.91 -15.52 19.90
CA ALA A 434 15.59 -15.06 18.56
C ALA A 434 14.84 -13.72 18.63
N THR A 435 13.85 -13.61 19.53
CA THR A 435 13.12 -12.37 19.76
C THR A 435 14.03 -11.24 20.24
N PHE A 436 14.95 -11.53 21.18
CA PHE A 436 15.93 -10.53 21.65
C PHE A 436 16.83 -10.02 20.53
N ARG A 437 17.29 -10.90 19.64
CA ARG A 437 18.10 -10.50 18.49
C ARG A 437 17.31 -9.61 17.53
N ASN A 438 16.09 -10.03 17.17
CA ASN A 438 15.28 -9.36 16.14
C ASN A 438 14.71 -8.01 16.60
N MET A 439 14.60 -7.76 17.90
CA MET A 439 14.16 -6.46 18.43
C MET A 439 15.29 -5.42 18.48
N ARG A 440 16.53 -5.81 18.22
CA ARG A 440 17.70 -4.91 18.33
C ARG A 440 18.11 -4.43 16.95
N LEU A 441 18.41 -3.14 16.81
CA LEU A 441 18.75 -2.54 15.51
C LEU A 441 19.93 -3.23 14.80
N GLY A 442 20.91 -3.73 15.57
CA GLY A 442 22.07 -4.43 15.05
C GLY A 442 21.90 -5.93 14.83
N ASP A 443 20.70 -6.50 15.01
CA ASP A 443 20.42 -7.95 14.90
C ASP A 443 21.42 -8.82 15.68
N SER A 444 21.84 -8.34 16.85
CA SER A 444 22.90 -8.92 17.67
C SER A 444 22.37 -9.35 19.04
N VAL A 445 23.06 -10.28 19.71
CA VAL A 445 22.80 -10.66 21.12
C VAL A 445 23.93 -10.24 22.08
N SER A 446 24.86 -9.42 21.59
CA SER A 446 26.02 -8.92 22.32
C SER A 446 26.23 -7.41 22.10
N GLY A 447 27.05 -6.79 22.94
CA GLY A 447 27.39 -5.36 22.82
C GLY A 447 26.25 -4.41 23.21
N PRO A 448 26.51 -3.08 23.18
CA PRO A 448 25.45 -2.08 23.29
C PRO A 448 24.61 -2.00 22.01
N ASP A 449 23.33 -1.69 22.12
CA ASP A 449 22.43 -1.46 20.97
C ASP A 449 21.11 -0.86 21.43
N GLU A 450 20.29 -0.41 20.49
CA GLU A 450 18.94 0.09 20.72
C GLU A 450 17.92 -1.05 20.55
N VAL A 451 17.00 -1.18 21.50
CA VAL A 451 15.84 -2.08 21.38
C VAL A 451 14.65 -1.29 20.83
N LEU A 452 14.02 -1.84 19.81
CA LEU A 452 12.83 -1.29 19.17
C LEU A 452 11.65 -1.25 20.15
N ALA A 453 10.91 -0.13 20.12
CA ALA A 453 9.69 0.10 20.89
C ALA A 453 8.71 0.93 20.03
N PRO A 454 7.43 1.06 20.42
CA PRO A 454 6.45 1.86 19.67
C PRO A 454 6.75 3.37 19.65
N THR A 455 7.57 3.83 20.60
CA THR A 455 8.06 5.20 20.73
C THR A 455 9.58 5.21 20.52
N ASN A 456 10.29 6.20 21.05
CA ASN A 456 11.75 6.10 21.19
C ASN A 456 12.15 4.77 21.83
N GLY A 457 13.19 4.16 21.28
CA GLY A 457 13.70 2.84 21.67
C GLY A 457 14.24 2.82 23.09
N LEU A 458 14.55 1.60 23.56
CA LEU A 458 15.23 1.39 24.84
C LEU A 458 16.71 1.10 24.57
N SER A 459 17.57 2.02 24.97
CA SER A 459 19.02 1.83 24.86
C SER A 459 19.53 0.79 25.86
N LEU A 460 20.35 -0.15 25.39
CA LEU A 460 21.02 -1.15 26.22
C LEU A 460 22.54 -1.01 26.14
N THR A 461 23.19 -1.05 27.30
CA THR A 461 24.65 -1.14 27.38
C THR A 461 25.15 -2.58 27.23
N GLY A 462 26.42 -2.78 26.86
CA GLY A 462 27.03 -4.10 26.77
C GLY A 462 26.91 -4.95 28.05
N PRO A 463 27.15 -4.38 29.25
CA PRO A 463 26.88 -5.04 30.52
C PRO A 463 25.43 -5.47 30.71
N GLN A 464 24.45 -4.61 30.41
CA GLN A 464 23.03 -4.95 30.50
C GLN A 464 22.65 -6.09 29.55
N THR A 465 23.10 -6.02 28.29
CA THR A 465 22.92 -7.10 27.29
C THR A 465 23.47 -8.44 27.78
N THR A 466 24.64 -8.42 28.44
CA THR A 466 25.26 -9.63 29.00
C THR A 466 24.42 -10.24 30.12
N VAL A 467 23.92 -9.41 31.04
CA VAL A 467 23.04 -9.86 32.12
C VAL A 467 21.74 -10.44 31.56
N ILE A 468 21.12 -9.79 30.58
CA ILE A 468 19.89 -10.29 29.92
C ILE A 468 20.13 -11.66 29.31
N ARG A 469 21.22 -11.84 28.55
CA ARG A 469 21.58 -13.13 27.96
C ARG A 469 21.75 -14.23 29.01
N GLU A 470 22.50 -13.95 30.08
CA GLU A 470 22.70 -14.89 31.18
C GLU A 470 21.39 -15.26 31.88
N LEU A 471 20.45 -14.32 32.05
CA LEU A 471 19.12 -14.62 32.62
C LEU A 471 18.33 -15.60 31.76
N LEU A 472 18.42 -15.45 30.43
CA LEU A 472 17.67 -16.27 29.47
C LEU A 472 18.24 -17.68 29.30
N GLU A 473 19.49 -17.90 29.71
CA GLU A 473 20.13 -19.23 29.80
C GLU A 473 19.71 -20.00 31.08
N ARG A 474 19.07 -19.34 32.06
CA ARG A 474 18.63 -19.97 33.33
C ARG A 474 17.20 -20.50 33.25
N PRO A 475 16.81 -21.45 34.13
CA PRO A 475 15.43 -21.92 34.21
C PRO A 475 14.44 -20.77 34.49
N ARG A 476 13.50 -20.55 33.55
CA ARG A 476 12.59 -19.40 33.57
C ARG A 476 11.83 -19.25 34.88
N ALA A 477 11.24 -20.34 35.39
CA ALA A 477 10.47 -20.32 36.63
C ALA A 477 11.30 -19.83 37.84
N VAL A 478 12.58 -20.19 37.90
CA VAL A 478 13.49 -19.77 38.99
C VAL A 478 13.79 -18.27 38.88
N MET A 479 14.08 -17.78 37.67
CA MET A 479 14.35 -16.36 37.44
C MET A 479 13.11 -15.50 37.64
N THR A 480 11.93 -15.93 37.17
CA THR A 480 10.66 -15.24 37.43
C THR A 480 10.40 -15.10 38.94
N ALA A 481 10.63 -16.16 39.72
CA ALA A 481 10.46 -16.11 41.17
C ALA A 481 11.43 -15.10 41.82
N ARG A 482 12.70 -15.06 41.39
CA ARG A 482 13.70 -14.10 41.89
C ARG A 482 13.37 -12.66 41.51
N VAL A 483 12.97 -12.40 40.25
CA VAL A 483 12.56 -11.07 39.79
C VAL A 483 11.38 -10.56 40.62
N LYS A 484 10.38 -11.41 40.87
CA LYS A 484 9.23 -11.05 41.71
C LYS A 484 9.62 -10.80 43.16
N ALA A 485 10.54 -11.57 43.72
CA ALA A 485 11.02 -11.41 45.10
C ALA A 485 11.82 -10.11 45.30
N HIS A 486 12.57 -9.69 44.28
CA HIS A 486 13.43 -8.49 44.33
C HIS A 486 12.87 -7.31 43.52
N TRP A 487 11.56 -7.30 43.28
CA TRP A 487 10.92 -6.34 42.38
C TRP A 487 11.24 -4.88 42.74
N ALA A 488 11.07 -4.51 44.01
CA ALA A 488 11.29 -3.13 44.46
C ALA A 488 12.74 -2.66 44.27
N GLN A 489 13.72 -3.56 44.41
CA GLN A 489 15.11 -3.24 44.12
C GLN A 489 15.35 -3.13 42.62
N LEU A 490 14.86 -4.09 41.83
CA LEU A 490 15.09 -4.17 40.39
C LEU A 490 14.42 -3.06 39.56
N THR A 491 13.38 -2.42 40.11
CA THR A 491 12.71 -1.27 39.49
C THR A 491 13.19 0.08 40.04
N SER A 492 14.11 0.10 41.01
CA SER A 492 14.67 1.35 41.53
C SER A 492 15.72 1.91 40.59
N ALA A 493 15.64 3.20 40.26
CA ALA A 493 16.65 3.91 39.47
C ALA A 493 18.04 3.96 40.17
N SER A 494 18.11 3.68 41.46
CA SER A 494 19.36 3.62 42.22
C SER A 494 20.10 2.28 42.12
N THR A 495 19.45 1.25 41.58
CA THR A 495 20.01 -0.10 41.57
C THR A 495 20.85 -0.28 40.31
N THR A 496 22.12 -0.66 40.51
CA THR A 496 23.04 -0.80 39.39
C THR A 496 22.87 -2.13 38.65
N THR A 497 23.36 -2.22 37.42
CA THR A 497 23.33 -3.46 36.63
C THR A 497 24.06 -4.59 37.35
N ALA A 498 25.18 -4.29 38.02
CA ALA A 498 25.92 -5.27 38.81
C ALA A 498 25.16 -5.74 40.07
N GLN A 499 24.45 -4.82 40.75
CA GLN A 499 23.58 -5.17 41.88
C GLN A 499 22.41 -6.05 41.42
N ALA A 500 21.80 -5.75 40.28
CA ALA A 500 20.75 -6.58 39.69
C ALA A 500 21.26 -7.99 39.37
N ALA A 501 22.45 -8.11 38.77
CA ALA A 501 23.07 -9.42 38.50
C ALA A 501 23.26 -10.23 39.80
N ALA A 502 23.71 -9.59 40.88
CA ALA A 502 23.86 -10.22 42.18
C ALA A 502 22.52 -10.67 42.79
N LEU A 503 21.48 -9.82 42.74
CA LEU A 503 20.13 -10.14 43.21
C LEU A 503 19.50 -11.31 42.44
N LEU A 504 19.77 -11.38 41.13
CA LEU A 504 19.25 -12.42 40.26
C LEU A 504 20.13 -13.69 40.26
N GLY A 505 21.32 -13.62 40.87
CA GLY A 505 22.28 -14.71 40.97
C GLY A 505 22.85 -15.15 39.62
N VAL A 506 23.13 -14.18 38.75
CA VAL A 506 23.85 -14.35 37.48
C VAL A 506 25.22 -13.69 37.55
N LYS A 507 26.09 -13.98 36.57
CA LYS A 507 27.45 -13.43 36.56
C LYS A 507 27.38 -11.91 36.42
N ALA A 508 28.02 -11.19 37.35
CA ALA A 508 28.14 -9.74 37.25
C ALA A 508 29.08 -9.36 36.08
N PRO A 509 28.79 -8.25 35.37
CA PRO A 509 29.68 -7.76 34.33
C PRO A 509 31.05 -7.37 34.90
N GLU A 510 32.13 -7.70 34.17
CA GLU A 510 33.52 -7.45 34.60
C GLU A 510 33.97 -6.00 34.38
N GLU A 511 33.28 -5.26 33.51
CA GLU A 511 33.58 -3.87 33.17
C GLU A 511 32.55 -2.93 33.81
N ALA A 512 33.04 -1.91 34.53
CA ALA A 512 32.19 -0.81 35.00
C ALA A 512 31.74 0.03 33.79
N VAL A 513 30.43 0.32 33.71
CA VAL A 513 29.86 1.15 32.64
C VAL A 513 30.50 2.54 32.68
N LYS A 514 31.14 2.95 31.58
CA LYS A 514 31.50 4.35 31.36
C LYS A 514 30.39 5.00 30.55
N CYS A 515 29.67 5.96 31.14
CA CYS A 515 28.82 6.85 30.37
C CYS A 515 29.75 7.81 29.62
N GLU A 516 29.80 7.72 28.29
CA GLU A 516 30.38 8.81 27.49
C GLU A 516 29.30 9.91 27.38
N GLU A 517 29.68 11.16 27.66
CA GLU A 517 28.83 12.36 27.58
C GLU A 517 28.40 12.69 26.15
#